data_AF-A0A972XBA4-F1
#
_entry.id   AF-A0A972XBA4-F1
#
_cell.length_a   1.000
_cell.length_b   1.000
_cell.length_c   1.000
_cell.angle_alpha   90.00
_cell.angle_beta   90.00
_cell.angle_gamma   90.00
#
_symmetry.space_group_name_H-M   'P 1'
#
loop_
_entity.id
_entity.type
_entity.pdbx_description
1 polymer ?
#
loop_
_entity_poly.entity_id
_entity_poly.type
_entity_poly.pdbx_seq_one_letter_code
_entity_poly.pdbx_strand_id
1 'polypeptide(L)' 'MVKKPNGPQGRSRILDSAELEKLLEQLKPVGRKSIWMAPLVQLALETAMRRGELLSLHW' A
#
# COMPACT_ATOMS: atom_id res chain seq x y z
N MET A 1 10.32 17.36 32.94
CA MET A 1 10.23 17.62 31.48
C MET A 1 10.20 16.27 30.78
N VAL A 2 9.08 15.87 30.16
CA VAL A 2 8.92 14.53 29.57
C VAL A 2 9.47 14.56 28.14
N LYS A 3 10.48 13.73 27.87
CA LYS A 3 11.11 13.60 26.55
C LYS A 3 10.32 12.62 25.69
N LYS A 4 10.01 13.02 24.45
CA LYS A 4 9.35 12.15 23.48
C LYS A 4 10.22 10.91 23.20
N PRO A 5 9.64 9.70 23.10
CA PRO A 5 10.39 8.49 22.76
C PRO A 5 11.09 8.65 21.42
N ASN A 6 12.26 8.01 21.26
CA ASN A 6 12.93 7.93 19.97
C ASN A 6 11.96 7.27 18.97
N GLY A 7 11.75 7.94 17.84
CA GLY A 7 10.85 7.43 16.81
C GLY A 7 11.36 6.10 16.24
N PRO A 8 10.45 5.26 15.72
CA PRO A 8 10.85 4.03 15.04
C PRO A 8 11.75 4.37 13.85
N GLN A 9 12.74 3.51 13.60
CA GLN A 9 13.63 3.64 12.44
C GLN A 9 12.79 3.58 11.16
N GLY A 10 12.98 4.55 10.26
CA GLY A 10 12.25 4.62 9.00
C GLY A 10 12.47 3.38 8.14
N ARG A 11 11.46 2.99 7.36
CA ARG A 11 11.60 1.91 6.37
C ARG A 11 12.37 2.43 5.17
N SER A 12 13.50 1.79 4.87
CA SER A 12 14.34 2.09 3.70
C SER A 12 14.14 1.11 2.53
N ARG A 13 13.48 -0.03 2.78
CA ARG A 13 13.25 -1.05 1.76
C ARG A 13 12.10 -0.67 0.83
N ILE A 14 12.35 -0.76 -0.46
CA ILE A 14 11.40 -0.56 -1.56
C ILE A 14 11.20 -1.91 -2.25
N LEU A 15 10.02 -2.12 -2.85
CA LEU A 15 9.75 -3.30 -3.67
C LEU A 15 10.55 -3.24 -4.95
N ASP A 16 11.18 -4.34 -5.33
CA ASP A 16 11.71 -4.50 -6.69
C ASP A 16 10.59 -4.90 -7.68
N SER A 17 10.93 -4.94 -8.98
CA SER A 17 9.96 -5.27 -10.03
C SER A 17 9.39 -6.69 -9.90
N ALA A 18 10.19 -7.67 -9.50
CA ALA A 18 9.74 -9.05 -9.35
C ALA A 18 8.82 -9.22 -8.14
N GLU A 19 9.09 -8.47 -7.06
CA GLU A 19 8.23 -8.39 -5.88
C GLU A 19 6.91 -7.69 -6.20
N LEU A 20 6.94 -6.62 -6.99
CA LEU A 20 5.76 -5.91 -7.45
C LEU A 20 4.86 -6.80 -8.31
N GLU A 21 5.43 -7.53 -9.27
CA GLU A 21 4.69 -8.49 -10.10
C GLU A 21 4.03 -9.58 -9.24
N LYS A 22 4.78 -10.17 -8.30
CA LYS A 22 4.23 -11.17 -7.36
C LYS A 22 3.11 -10.59 -6.51
N LEU A 23 3.26 -9.36 -6.02
CA LEU A 23 2.22 -8.68 -5.27
C LEU A 23 0.94 -8.54 -6.11
N LEU A 24 1.05 -8.00 -7.33
CA LEU A 24 -0.09 -7.79 -8.21
C LEU A 24 -0.78 -9.12 -8.60
N GLU A 25 -0.02 -10.19 -8.82
CA GLU A 25 -0.56 -11.52 -9.08
C GLU A 25 -1.44 -12.03 -7.93
N GLN A 26 -0.99 -11.86 -6.68
CA GLN A 26 -1.73 -12.30 -5.49
C GLN A 26 -3.00 -11.47 -5.23
N LEU A 27 -3.04 -10.24 -5.75
CA LEU A 27 -4.19 -9.34 -5.63
C LEU A 27 -5.27 -9.61 -6.68
N LYS A 28 -4.99 -10.47 -7.68
CA LYS A 28 -6.02 -10.91 -8.63
C LYS A 28 -7.19 -11.54 -7.86
N PRO A 29 -8.43 -11.18 -8.18
CA PRO A 29 -9.59 -11.73 -7.49
C PRO A 29 -9.72 -13.22 -7.81
N VAL A 30 -9.53 -14.06 -6.80
CA VAL A 30 -9.79 -15.50 -6.86
C VAL A 30 -10.94 -15.83 -5.90
N GLY A 31 -12.03 -16.37 -6.42
CA GLY A 31 -13.24 -16.67 -5.65
C GLY A 31 -13.98 -15.40 -5.20
N ARG A 32 -14.38 -15.32 -3.93
CA ARG A 32 -15.16 -14.20 -3.35
C ARG A 32 -14.30 -13.00 -2.93
N LYS A 33 -13.17 -12.75 -3.62
CA LYS A 33 -12.30 -11.61 -3.34
C LYS A 33 -12.79 -10.35 -4.06
N SER A 34 -12.55 -9.19 -3.47
CA SER A 34 -12.91 -7.89 -4.06
C SER A 34 -12.12 -7.62 -5.34
N ILE A 35 -12.82 -7.27 -6.42
CA ILE A 35 -12.22 -6.84 -7.68
C ILE A 35 -11.43 -5.52 -7.56
N TRP A 36 -11.70 -4.74 -6.52
CA TRP A 36 -11.09 -3.42 -6.31
C TRP A 36 -9.72 -3.47 -5.66
N MET A 37 -9.31 -4.63 -5.13
CA MET A 37 -8.08 -4.72 -4.36
C MET A 37 -6.83 -4.41 -5.21
N ALA A 38 -6.73 -5.02 -6.39
CA ALA A 38 -5.61 -4.78 -7.30
C ALA A 38 -5.51 -3.30 -7.76
N PRO A 39 -6.57 -2.66 -8.30
CA PRO A 39 -6.47 -1.26 -8.73
C PRO A 39 -6.23 -0.30 -7.56
N LEU A 40 -6.75 -0.57 -6.37
CA LEU A 40 -6.52 0.29 -5.19
C LEU A 40 -5.04 0.25 -4.76
N VAL A 41 -4.43 -0.93 -4.77
CA VAL A 41 -2.99 -1.07 -4.46
C VAL A 41 -2.13 -0.45 -5.54
N GLN A 42 -2.49 -0.63 -6.82
CA GLN A 42 -1.77 0.02 -7.92
C GLN A 42 -1.79 1.54 -7.79
N LEU A 43 -2.96 2.13 -7.51
CA LEU A 43 -3.08 3.57 -7.25
C LEU A 43 -2.21 4.01 -6.07
N ALA A 44 -2.17 3.24 -4.99
CA ALA A 44 -1.34 3.53 -3.81
C ALA A 44 0.16 3.54 -4.15
N LEU A 45 0.62 2.61 -4.99
CA LEU A 45 2.02 2.49 -5.38
C LEU A 45 2.45 3.67 -6.27
N GLU A 46 1.60 4.11 -7.20
CA GLU A 46 1.91 5.23 -8.10
C GLU A 46 1.86 6.60 -7.41
N THR A 47 0.99 6.76 -6.41
CA THR A 47 0.75 8.06 -5.75
C THR A 47 1.41 8.17 -4.38
N ALA A 48 1.94 7.07 -3.84
CA ALA A 48 2.38 6.93 -2.46
C ALA A 48 1.31 7.29 -1.40
N MET A 49 0.02 7.27 -1.77
CA MET A 49 -1.07 7.59 -0.86
C MET A 49 -1.18 6.56 0.27
N ARG A 50 -1.47 7.05 1.47
CA ARG A 50 -1.80 6.20 2.61
C ARG A 50 -3.23 5.69 2.50
N ARG A 51 -3.51 4.57 3.18
CA ARG A 51 -4.86 3.98 3.24
C ARG A 51 -5.96 5.00 3.58
N GLY A 52 -5.72 5.88 4.54
CA GLY A 52 -6.70 6.91 4.92
C GLY A 52 -6.99 7.89 3.79
N GLU A 53 -5.97 8.26 3.03
CA GLU A 53 -6.09 9.16 1.87
C GLU A 53 -6.87 8.46 0.74
N LEU A 54 -6.51 7.22 0.40
CA LEU A 54 -7.21 6.41 -0.61
C LEU A 54 -8.70 6.23 -0.30
N LEU A 55 -9.04 5.96 0.97
CA LEU A 55 -10.42 5.72 1.40
C LEU A 55 -11.25 7.01 1.55
N SER A 56 -10.60 8.17 1.50
CA SER A 56 -11.27 9.49 1.59
C SER A 56 -11.37 10.19 0.24
N LEU A 57 -11.04 9.50 -0.86
CA LEU A 57 -11.15 10.05 -2.20
C LEU A 57 -12.63 10.28 -2.56
N HIS A 58 -12.89 11.48 -3.07
CA HIS A 58 -14.15 11.88 -3.66
C HIS A 58 -13.92 12.23 -5.12
N TRP A 59 -14.96 12.07 -5.93
CA TRP A 59 -14.96 12.42 -7.35
C TRP A 59 -14.92 13.94 -7.56
#